data_AF-A0A416ZCH5-F1
#
_entry.id   AF-A0A416ZCH5-F1
#
_cell.length_a   1.000
_cell.length_b   1.000
_cell.length_c   1.000
_cell.angle_alpha   90.00
_cell.angle_beta   90.00
_cell.angle_gamma   90.00
#
_symmetry.space_group_name_H-M   'P 1'
#
loop_
_entity.id
_entity.type
_entity.pdbx_description
1 polymer ?
#
loop_
_entity_poly.entity_id
_entity_poly.type
_entity_poly.pdbx_seq_one_letter_code
_entity_poly.pdbx_strand_id
1 'polypeptide(L)'
;MKRILASLLSFALCLALLFFVRNKSDEPILHVALKSAGEQDAAYVCETVYASGKSRRCNAFTPDTCVFYTADYADFDTSALRSHRVNTLVATTLYDSVGNVVEPDETMITMMHAAADQIDHAIFDFQIIVVNGQRYFAFVKLNVNWWDPCTLYEYEGGELRELAQWDNMRLLSVGLI
;
A
#
# COMPACT_ATOMS: atom_id res chain seq x y z
N MET A 1 -48.08 24.09 10.08
CA MET A 1 -47.73 22.75 10.61
C MET A 1 -47.38 21.72 9.52
N LYS A 2 -48.25 21.45 8.53
CA LYS A 2 -47.97 20.44 7.47
C LYS A 2 -46.65 20.62 6.70
N ARG A 3 -46.27 21.87 6.37
CA ARG A 3 -45.03 22.19 5.65
C ARG A 3 -43.75 21.95 6.47
N ILE A 4 -43.82 22.18 7.80
CA ILE A 4 -42.69 21.98 8.73
C ILE A 4 -42.47 20.49 9.00
N LEU A 5 -43.54 19.70 9.08
CA LEU A 5 -43.42 18.24 9.18
C LEU A 5 -42.78 17.63 7.92
N ALA A 6 -43.18 18.09 6.73
CA ALA A 6 -42.62 17.60 5.47
C ALA A 6 -41.12 17.92 5.31
N SER A 7 -40.68 19.11 5.75
CA SER A 7 -39.27 19.48 5.73
C SER A 7 -38.42 18.67 6.73
N LEU A 8 -38.95 18.41 7.93
CA LEU A 8 -38.28 17.57 8.93
C LEU A 8 -38.14 16.12 8.46
N LEU A 9 -39.18 15.58 7.82
CA LEU A 9 -39.16 14.21 7.28
C LEU A 9 -38.14 14.08 6.14
N SER A 10 -38.08 15.08 5.24
CA SER A 10 -37.09 15.13 4.15
C SER A 10 -35.66 15.24 4.69
N PHE A 11 -35.45 16.09 5.71
CA PHE A 11 -34.15 16.22 6.35
C PHE A 11 -33.70 14.94 7.05
N ALA A 12 -34.61 14.28 7.78
CA ALA A 12 -34.34 13.00 8.43
C ALA A 12 -34.03 11.89 7.41
N LEU A 13 -34.71 11.88 6.26
CA LEU A 13 -34.44 10.93 5.18
C LEU A 13 -33.07 11.17 4.51
N CYS A 14 -32.71 12.43 4.25
CA CYS A 14 -31.37 12.77 3.76
C CYS A 14 -30.28 12.37 4.76
N LEU A 15 -30.49 12.61 6.05
CA LEU A 15 -29.56 12.19 7.10
C LEU A 15 -29.43 10.67 7.13
N ALA A 16 -30.54 9.93 7.09
CA ALA A 16 -30.56 8.48 7.07
C ALA A 16 -29.83 7.91 5.83
N LEU A 17 -30.02 8.51 4.65
CA LEU A 17 -29.32 8.13 3.43
C LEU A 17 -27.81 8.37 3.54
N LEU A 18 -27.39 9.52 4.08
CA LEU A 18 -25.97 9.79 4.36
C LEU A 18 -25.37 8.80 5.35
N PHE A 19 -26.13 8.40 6.38
CA PHE A 19 -25.70 7.38 7.34
C PHE A 19 -25.66 5.98 6.72
N PHE A 20 -26.61 5.59 5.89
CA PHE A 20 -26.64 4.29 5.22
C PHE A 20 -25.50 4.13 4.20
N VAL A 21 -25.19 5.18 3.42
CA VAL A 21 -24.03 5.18 2.50
C VAL A 21 -22.72 5.06 3.27
N ARG A 22 -22.66 5.62 4.48
CA ARG A 22 -21.47 5.54 5.36
C ARG A 22 -21.31 4.20 6.08
N ASN A 23 -22.34 3.35 6.10
CA ASN A 23 -22.40 2.12 6.90
C ASN A 23 -22.24 0.82 6.10
N LYS A 24 -21.77 0.87 4.85
CA LYS A 24 -21.32 -0.37 4.20
C LYS A 24 -20.16 -0.91 5.04
N SER A 25 -20.31 -2.12 5.58
CA SER A 25 -19.26 -2.77 6.36
C SER A 25 -18.01 -2.83 5.49
N ASP A 26 -16.97 -2.13 5.93
CA ASP A 26 -15.69 -2.09 5.24
C ASP A 26 -15.05 -3.47 5.34
N GLU A 27 -14.75 -4.07 4.19
CA GLU A 27 -14.29 -5.46 4.12
C GLU A 27 -12.80 -5.54 4.48
N PRO A 28 -12.42 -6.33 5.50
CA PRO A 28 -11.03 -6.52 5.85
C PRO A 28 -10.34 -7.38 4.80
N ILE A 29 -9.13 -6.98 4.36
CA ILE A 29 -8.37 -7.66 3.30
C ILE A 29 -7.23 -8.49 3.89
N LEU A 30 -6.45 -7.88 4.79
CA LEU A 30 -5.28 -8.50 5.39
C LEU A 30 -4.88 -7.78 6.68
N HIS A 31 -4.04 -8.43 7.47
CA HIS A 31 -3.31 -7.84 8.58
C HIS A 31 -1.87 -7.50 8.16
N VAL A 32 -1.33 -6.44 8.73
CA VAL A 32 0.08 -6.04 8.59
C VAL A 32 0.71 -5.81 9.95
N ALA A 33 1.99 -6.14 10.06
CA ALA A 33 2.83 -5.67 11.16
C ALA A 33 3.77 -4.59 10.63
N LEU A 34 3.75 -3.41 11.26
CA LEU A 34 4.50 -2.23 10.83
C LEU A 34 5.42 -1.74 11.95
N LYS A 35 6.54 -1.12 11.61
CA LYS A 35 7.43 -0.45 12.57
C LYS A 35 7.92 0.87 12.01
N SER A 36 8.02 1.90 12.85
CA SER A 36 8.60 3.18 12.46
C SER A 36 10.01 2.98 11.86
N ALA A 37 10.27 3.61 10.72
CA ALA A 37 11.53 3.47 10.00
C ALA A 37 12.70 4.16 10.73
N GLY A 38 12.43 5.24 11.47
CA GLY A 38 13.45 6.06 12.14
C GLY A 38 13.76 5.70 13.59
N GLU A 39 12.98 4.82 14.23
CA GLU A 39 13.14 4.48 15.64
C GLU A 39 13.57 3.01 15.82
N GLN A 40 14.80 2.82 16.28
CA GLN A 40 15.38 1.49 16.46
C GLN A 40 14.58 0.65 17.48
N ASP A 41 14.10 1.28 18.56
CA ASP A 41 13.41 0.64 19.68
C ASP A 41 11.88 0.77 19.63
N ALA A 42 11.32 1.31 18.54
CA ALA A 42 9.88 1.40 18.40
C ALA A 42 9.24 0.00 18.43
N ALA A 43 8.19 -0.14 19.25
CA ALA A 43 7.33 -1.31 19.20
C ALA A 43 6.67 -1.40 17.82
N TYR A 44 6.57 -2.62 17.28
CA TYR A 44 5.79 -2.83 16.08
C TYR A 44 4.29 -2.73 16.40
N VAL A 45 3.51 -2.49 15.36
CA VAL A 45 2.08 -2.27 15.45
C VAL A 45 1.36 -3.17 14.47
N CYS A 46 0.26 -3.77 14.91
CA CYS A 46 -0.58 -4.61 14.05
C CYS A 46 -1.80 -3.82 13.59
N GLU A 47 -2.06 -3.83 12.28
CA GLU A 47 -3.23 -3.18 11.70
C GLU A 47 -3.93 -4.11 10.70
N THR A 48 -5.26 -4.02 10.63
CA THR A 48 -6.09 -4.58 9.56
C THR A 48 -6.24 -3.55 8.46
N VAL A 49 -5.92 -3.94 7.23
CA VAL A 49 -6.15 -3.17 6.01
C VAL A 49 -7.53 -3.52 5.45
N TYR A 50 -8.27 -2.52 5.00
CA TYR A 50 -9.63 -2.68 4.50
C TYR A 50 -9.77 -2.21 3.05
N ALA A 51 -10.78 -2.73 2.36
CA ALA A 51 -11.07 -2.40 0.96
C ALA A 51 -11.34 -0.91 0.70
N SER A 52 -11.67 -0.12 1.73
CA SER A 52 -11.79 1.33 1.61
C SER A 52 -10.47 2.11 1.49
N GLY A 53 -9.31 1.45 1.54
CA GLY A 53 -8.01 2.13 1.58
C GLY A 53 -7.54 2.49 2.99
N LYS A 54 -8.33 2.16 4.02
CA LYS A 54 -8.04 2.48 5.43
C LYS A 54 -7.39 1.32 6.13
N SER A 55 -6.60 1.62 7.15
CA SER A 55 -6.14 0.66 8.14
C SER A 55 -6.67 0.97 9.53
N ARG A 56 -6.78 -0.04 10.40
CA ARG A 56 -7.13 0.14 11.82
C ARG A 56 -6.33 -0.83 12.68
N ARG A 57 -6.00 -0.41 13.91
CA ARG A 57 -5.32 -1.27 14.88
C ARG A 57 -6.07 -2.57 15.14
N CYS A 58 -5.33 -3.66 15.20
CA CYS A 58 -5.83 -4.98 15.55
C CYS A 58 -4.93 -5.66 16.58
N ASN A 59 -5.38 -6.83 17.06
CA ASN A 59 -4.56 -7.68 17.92
C ASN A 59 -3.41 -8.29 17.11
N ALA A 60 -2.41 -8.82 17.82
CA ALA A 60 -1.37 -9.63 17.20
C ALA A 60 -2.00 -10.80 16.41
N PHE A 61 -1.39 -11.13 15.28
CA PHE A 61 -1.83 -12.17 14.36
C PHE A 61 -0.67 -13.13 14.06
N THR A 62 -0.99 -14.30 13.51
CA THR A 62 0.04 -15.22 13.00
C THR A 62 0.39 -14.78 11.58
N PRO A 63 1.64 -14.38 11.30
CA PRO A 63 2.03 -13.94 9.97
C PRO A 63 2.08 -15.11 8.99
N ASP A 64 1.73 -14.85 7.74
CA ASP A 64 1.98 -15.76 6.63
C ASP A 64 3.47 -15.79 6.29
N THR A 65 3.87 -16.79 5.50
CA THR A 65 5.24 -16.88 5.01
C THR A 65 5.49 -15.76 4.02
N CYS A 66 6.30 -14.77 4.41
CA CYS A 66 6.63 -13.62 3.59
C CYS A 66 8.11 -13.69 3.17
N VAL A 67 8.38 -13.50 1.88
CA VAL A 67 9.74 -13.25 1.36
C VAL A 67 9.79 -11.83 0.83
N PHE A 68 10.80 -11.08 1.26
CA PHE A 68 10.97 -9.67 0.91
C PHE A 68 12.16 -9.50 -0.03
N TYR A 69 11.95 -8.71 -1.08
CA TYR A 69 12.97 -8.29 -2.02
C TYR A 69 12.96 -6.78 -2.16
N THR A 70 14.12 -6.15 -2.10
CA THR A 70 14.26 -4.69 -2.20
C THR A 70 14.94 -4.34 -3.51
N ALA A 71 14.37 -3.39 -4.26
CA ALA A 71 15.01 -2.83 -5.45
C ALA A 71 16.01 -1.73 -5.07
N ASP A 72 16.97 -1.46 -5.94
CA ASP A 72 17.80 -0.26 -5.80
C ASP A 72 16.96 1.00 -6.08
N TYR A 73 17.16 2.05 -5.30
CA TYR A 73 16.54 3.35 -5.56
C TYR A 73 16.87 3.86 -6.96
N ALA A 74 18.11 3.63 -7.43
CA ALA A 74 18.56 4.09 -8.74
C ALA A 74 17.87 3.39 -9.92
N ASP A 75 17.17 2.27 -9.67
CA ASP A 75 16.43 1.55 -10.71
C ASP A 75 15.20 2.34 -11.18
N PHE A 76 14.66 3.23 -10.34
CA PHE A 76 13.55 4.13 -10.65
C PHE A 76 14.04 5.56 -10.90
N ASP A 77 14.49 5.83 -12.12
CA ASP A 77 15.00 7.16 -12.50
C ASP A 77 13.88 8.20 -12.63
N THR A 78 14.05 9.33 -11.96
CA THR A 78 13.12 10.47 -12.00
C THR A 78 13.62 11.64 -12.85
N SER A 79 14.82 11.52 -13.44
CA SER A 79 15.45 12.59 -14.23
C SER A 79 14.88 12.69 -15.65
N ALA A 80 14.39 11.57 -16.19
CA ALA A 80 13.73 11.50 -17.47
C ALA A 80 12.34 12.14 -17.40
N LEU A 81 12.29 13.48 -17.51
CA LEU A 81 11.06 14.28 -17.64
C LEU A 81 10.35 13.95 -18.95
N ARG A 82 9.66 12.80 -19.01
CA ARG A 82 8.58 12.58 -19.98
C ARG A 82 7.33 13.21 -19.39
N SER A 83 6.61 14.01 -20.17
CA SER A 83 5.64 15.01 -19.70
C SER A 83 4.53 14.52 -18.76
N HIS A 84 4.37 13.21 -18.54
CA HIS A 84 3.34 12.61 -17.68
C HIS A 84 3.83 11.46 -16.78
N ARG A 85 5.12 11.08 -16.82
CA ARG A 85 5.65 9.96 -16.04
C ARG A 85 6.75 10.44 -15.12
N VAL A 86 6.60 10.18 -13.82
CA VAL A 86 7.56 10.58 -12.79
C VAL A 86 8.71 9.58 -12.67
N ASN A 87 8.45 8.30 -12.92
CA ASN A 87 9.43 7.23 -12.80
C ASN A 87 9.71 6.58 -14.17
N THR A 88 10.98 6.29 -14.43
CA THR A 88 11.45 5.46 -15.55
C THR A 88 12.25 4.30 -14.99
N LEU A 89 11.79 3.07 -15.23
CA LEU A 89 12.53 1.88 -14.83
C LEU A 89 13.75 1.70 -15.73
N VAL A 90 14.96 1.73 -15.16
CA VAL A 90 16.23 1.61 -15.90
C VAL A 90 16.98 0.30 -15.63
N ALA A 91 16.65 -0.37 -14.54
CA ALA A 91 17.18 -1.68 -14.16
C ALA A 91 16.15 -2.43 -13.28
N THR A 92 16.40 -3.71 -13.04
CA THR A 92 15.51 -4.60 -12.26
C THR A 92 16.32 -5.40 -11.24
N THR A 93 17.32 -4.78 -10.61
CA THR A 93 18.16 -5.48 -9.65
C THR A 93 17.40 -5.59 -8.33
N LEU A 94 17.25 -6.82 -7.83
CA LEU A 94 16.62 -7.06 -6.54
C LEU A 94 17.62 -7.64 -5.56
N TYR A 95 17.42 -7.32 -4.28
CA TYR A 95 18.18 -7.84 -3.16
C TYR A 95 17.26 -8.60 -2.21
N ASP A 96 17.71 -9.76 -1.72
CA ASP A 96 17.00 -10.46 -0.65
C ASP A 96 17.14 -9.73 0.71
N SER A 97 16.45 -10.24 1.74
CA SER A 97 16.49 -9.68 3.10
C SER A 97 17.89 -9.62 3.76
N VAL A 98 18.88 -10.34 3.21
CA VAL A 98 20.27 -10.37 3.71
C VAL A 98 21.18 -9.47 2.85
N GLY A 99 20.67 -8.92 1.75
CA GLY A 99 21.38 -8.03 0.85
C GLY A 99 22.09 -8.73 -0.32
N ASN A 100 21.79 -9.99 -0.59
CA ASN A 100 22.33 -10.67 -1.78
C ASN A 100 21.52 -10.28 -3.01
N VAL A 101 22.21 -10.07 -4.14
CA VAL A 101 21.55 -9.88 -5.44
C VAL A 101 20.81 -11.16 -5.82
N VAL A 102 19.55 -11.01 -6.22
CA VAL A 102 18.72 -12.10 -6.75
C VAL A 102 18.29 -11.78 -8.18
N GLU A 103 18.16 -12.83 -9.00
CA GLU A 103 17.57 -12.69 -10.32
C GLU A 103 16.05 -12.61 -10.16
N PRO A 104 15.41 -11.49 -10.58
CA PRO A 104 13.97 -11.36 -10.49
C PRO A 104 13.27 -12.29 -11.48
N ASP A 105 12.15 -12.88 -11.08
CA ASP A 105 11.30 -13.58 -12.03
C ASP A 105 10.49 -12.60 -12.90
N GLU A 106 9.78 -13.14 -13.91
CA GLU A 106 8.98 -12.34 -14.84
C GLU A 106 7.90 -11.52 -14.12
N THR A 107 7.30 -12.05 -13.05
CA THR A 107 6.25 -11.37 -12.28
C THR A 107 6.82 -10.18 -11.51
N MET A 108 7.99 -10.34 -10.92
CA MET A 108 8.69 -9.24 -10.24
C MET A 108 9.09 -8.14 -11.22
N ILE A 109 9.60 -8.51 -12.40
CA ILE A 109 9.95 -7.55 -13.46
C ILE A 109 8.71 -6.77 -13.93
N THR A 110 7.60 -7.46 -14.24
CA THR A 110 6.36 -6.80 -14.68
C THR A 110 5.77 -5.92 -13.59
N MET A 111 5.93 -6.31 -12.33
CA MET A 111 5.52 -5.51 -11.18
C MET A 111 6.35 -4.24 -11.02
N MET A 112 7.68 -4.29 -11.21
CA MET A 112 8.53 -3.09 -11.21
C MET A 112 8.17 -2.14 -12.37
N HIS A 113 7.85 -2.68 -13.55
CA HIS A 113 7.34 -1.89 -14.67
C HIS A 113 6.00 -1.22 -14.33
N ALA A 114 5.06 -1.96 -13.74
CA ALA A 114 3.77 -1.42 -13.30
C ALA A 114 3.97 -0.27 -12.29
N ALA A 115 4.91 -0.41 -11.35
CA ALA A 115 5.25 0.65 -10.41
C ALA A 115 5.75 1.92 -11.12
N ALA A 116 6.70 1.78 -12.06
CA ALA A 116 7.23 2.91 -12.81
C ALA A 116 6.20 3.58 -13.74
N ASP A 117 5.20 2.82 -14.19
CA ASP A 117 4.14 3.30 -15.08
C ASP A 117 2.99 3.99 -14.31
N GLN A 118 2.61 3.46 -13.14
CA GLN A 118 1.38 3.84 -12.43
C GLN A 118 1.60 4.83 -11.29
N ILE A 119 2.77 4.78 -10.63
CA ILE A 119 3.06 5.63 -9.48
C ILE A 119 3.50 7.01 -9.97
N ASP A 120 2.74 8.03 -9.57
CA ASP A 120 2.87 9.43 -9.99
C ASP A 120 3.73 10.27 -9.03
N HIS A 121 4.43 9.62 -8.11
CA HIS A 121 5.39 10.23 -7.20
C HIS A 121 6.74 9.52 -7.32
N ALA A 122 7.82 10.24 -7.00
CA ALA A 122 9.17 9.67 -7.03
C ALA A 122 9.27 8.50 -6.04
N ILE A 123 9.69 7.34 -6.54
CA ILE A 123 9.86 6.13 -5.74
C ILE A 123 11.21 6.20 -5.02
N PHE A 124 11.20 6.19 -3.69
CA PHE A 124 12.39 6.24 -2.83
C PHE A 124 12.85 4.87 -2.35
N ASP A 125 11.90 3.98 -2.10
CA ASP A 125 12.15 2.59 -1.73
C ASP A 125 11.05 1.74 -2.34
N PHE A 126 11.40 0.59 -2.89
CA PHE A 126 10.46 -0.32 -3.51
C PHE A 126 10.77 -1.74 -3.03
N GLN A 127 9.84 -2.29 -2.25
CA GLN A 127 9.96 -3.63 -1.73
C GLN A 127 8.85 -4.51 -2.31
N ILE A 128 9.25 -5.65 -2.89
CA ILE A 128 8.33 -6.73 -3.28
C ILE A 128 8.19 -7.69 -2.11
N ILE A 129 6.94 -8.07 -1.81
CA ILE A 129 6.59 -9.04 -0.79
C ILE A 129 5.86 -10.19 -1.46
N VAL A 130 6.47 -11.38 -1.42
CA VAL A 130 5.85 -12.61 -1.89
C VAL A 130 5.28 -13.35 -0.70
N VAL A 131 3.95 -13.43 -0.62
CA VAL A 131 3.22 -14.07 0.47
C VAL A 131 2.80 -15.47 0.05
N ASN A 132 3.18 -16.46 0.86
CA ASN A 132 2.95 -17.89 0.64
C ASN A 132 3.38 -18.40 -0.76
N GLY A 133 4.36 -17.72 -1.38
CA GLY A 133 4.86 -18.06 -2.73
C GLY A 133 3.88 -17.80 -3.88
N GLN A 134 2.77 -17.09 -3.63
CA GLN A 134 1.66 -16.98 -4.59
C GLN A 134 1.17 -15.55 -4.80
N ARG A 135 1.04 -14.76 -3.73
CA ARG A 135 0.52 -13.39 -3.81
C ARG A 135 1.66 -12.38 -3.74
N TYR A 136 1.60 -11.38 -4.60
CA TYR A 136 2.62 -10.35 -4.73
C TYR A 136 2.07 -9.03 -4.23
N PHE A 137 2.84 -8.36 -3.38
CA PHE A 137 2.53 -7.03 -2.87
C PHE A 137 3.76 -6.14 -3.04
N ALA A 138 3.52 -4.83 -3.19
CA ALA A 138 4.56 -3.82 -3.19
C ALA A 138 4.39 -2.96 -1.94
N PHE A 139 5.45 -2.75 -1.19
CA PHE A 139 5.49 -1.70 -0.18
C PHE A 139 6.45 -0.63 -0.65
N VAL A 140 5.91 0.55 -0.96
CA VAL A 140 6.63 1.60 -1.69
C VAL A 140 6.70 2.84 -0.83
N LYS A 141 7.92 3.32 -0.59
CA LYS A 141 8.16 4.63 0.01
C LYS A 141 8.22 5.67 -1.11
N LEU A 142 7.40 6.70 -1.03
CA LEU A 142 7.37 7.78 -2.02
C LEU A 142 7.97 9.05 -1.43
N ASN A 143 8.56 9.88 -2.28
CA ASN A 143 9.01 11.21 -1.91
C ASN A 143 7.96 12.26 -2.24
N VAL A 144 7.31 12.79 -1.20
CA VAL A 144 6.33 13.89 -1.34
C VAL A 144 6.78 15.14 -0.56
N ASN A 145 8.06 15.49 -0.72
CA ASN A 145 8.71 16.69 -0.20
C ASN A 145 8.85 16.72 1.33
N TRP A 146 7.74 16.86 2.08
CA TRP A 146 7.73 17.04 3.54
C TRP A 146 7.08 15.85 4.28
N TRP A 147 6.72 14.82 3.52
CA TRP A 147 6.15 13.58 4.02
C TRP A 147 6.78 12.42 3.25
N ASP A 148 6.91 11.28 3.92
CA ASP A 148 7.48 10.03 3.46
C ASP A 148 6.38 8.94 3.45
N PRO A 149 5.34 9.05 2.61
CA PRO A 149 4.27 8.08 2.59
C PRO A 149 4.79 6.71 2.14
N CYS A 150 4.36 5.68 2.86
CA CYS A 150 4.63 4.28 2.59
C CYS A 150 3.31 3.61 2.20
N THR A 151 3.18 3.24 0.94
CA THR A 151 1.94 2.70 0.39
C THR A 151 2.08 1.22 0.10
N LEU A 152 1.13 0.41 0.58
CA LEU A 152 1.00 -1.00 0.27
C LEU A 152 0.09 -1.16 -0.94
N TYR A 153 0.57 -1.90 -1.93
CA TYR A 153 -0.15 -2.27 -3.14
C TYR A 153 -0.25 -3.79 -3.22
N GLU A 154 -1.37 -4.27 -3.75
CA GLU A 154 -1.47 -5.65 -4.26
C GLU A 154 -1.15 -5.65 -5.75
N TYR A 155 -0.37 -6.62 -6.19
CA TYR A 155 -0.10 -6.84 -7.61
C TYR A 155 -0.95 -8.00 -8.13
N GLU A 156 -1.82 -7.69 -9.10
CA GLU A 156 -2.65 -8.68 -9.77
C GLU A 156 -2.87 -8.27 -11.23
N GLY A 157 -2.78 -9.22 -12.16
CA GLY A 157 -3.15 -9.01 -13.56
C GLY A 157 -2.31 -7.96 -14.32
N GLY A 158 -1.10 -7.64 -13.86
CA GLY A 158 -0.27 -6.61 -14.47
C GLY A 158 -0.37 -5.23 -13.81
N GLU A 159 -1.21 -5.07 -12.79
CA GLU A 159 -1.49 -3.77 -12.18
C GLU A 159 -1.22 -3.74 -10.67
N LEU A 160 -0.88 -2.56 -10.16
CA LEU A 160 -0.75 -2.30 -8.74
C LEU A 160 -2.01 -1.61 -8.22
N ARG A 161 -2.72 -2.30 -7.34
CA ARG A 161 -3.88 -1.77 -6.65
C ARG A 161 -3.49 -1.29 -5.27
N GLU A 162 -3.62 0.01 -5.02
CA GLU A 162 -3.39 0.58 -3.70
C GLU A 162 -4.34 -0.03 -2.66
N LEU A 163 -3.80 -0.45 -1.52
CA LEU A 163 -4.53 -1.02 -0.41
C LEU A 163 -4.61 -0.10 0.81
N ALA A 164 -3.50 0.53 1.18
CA ALA A 164 -3.41 1.45 2.31
C ALA A 164 -2.08 2.21 2.31
N GLN A 165 -2.07 3.35 2.99
CA GLN A 165 -0.90 4.21 3.14
C GLN A 165 -0.64 4.54 4.61
N TRP A 166 0.65 4.56 4.97
CA TRP A 166 1.15 5.02 6.26
C TRP A 166 2.23 6.08 6.06
N ASP A 167 2.71 6.64 7.15
CA ASP A 167 3.85 7.56 7.16
C ASP A 167 5.10 6.89 7.71
N ASN A 168 6.18 6.91 6.94
CA ASN A 168 7.54 6.56 7.37
C ASN A 168 7.62 5.23 8.16
N MET A 169 6.93 4.22 7.64
CA MET A 169 6.85 2.88 8.21
C MET A 169 7.73 1.90 7.44
N ARG A 170 8.08 0.80 8.10
CA ARG A 170 8.58 -0.44 7.50
C ARG A 170 7.55 -1.54 7.68
N LEU A 171 7.30 -2.30 6.63
CA LEU A 171 6.49 -3.51 6.68
C LEU A 171 7.34 -4.67 7.20
N LEU A 172 6.83 -5.37 8.21
CA LEU A 172 7.52 -6.51 8.83
C LEU A 172 6.92 -7.85 8.43
N SER A 173 5.59 -7.91 8.26
CA SER A 173 4.88 -9.12 7.86
C SER A 173 3.46 -8.81 7.40
N VAL A 174 2.88 -9.75 6.67
CA VAL A 174 1.49 -9.77 6.23
C VAL A 174 0.82 -11.03 6.76
N GLY A 175 -0.46 -10.94 7.10
CA GLY A 175 -1.33 -12.08 7.41
C GLY A 175 -2.63 -11.95 6.62
N LEU A 176 -2.88 -12.85 5.68
CA LEU A 176 -4.08 -12.89 4.86
C LEU A 176 -5.30 -13.30 5.71
N ILE A 177 -6.49 -12.87 5.29
CA ILE A 177 -7.78 -13.16 5.94
C ILE A 177 -8.59 -14.14 5.08
#